data_AF-A0A0F8YTW6-F1
#
_entry.id   AF-A0A0F8YTW6-F1
#
_cell.length_a   1.000
_cell.length_b   1.000
_cell.length_c   1.000
_cell.angle_alpha   90.00
_cell.angle_beta   90.00
_cell.angle_gamma   90.00
#
_symmetry.space_group_name_H-M   'P 1'
#
loop_
_entity.id
_entity.type
_entity.pdbx_description
1 polymer ?
#
loop_
_entity_poly.entity_id
_entity_poly.type
_entity_poly.pdbx_seq_one_letter_code
_entity_poly.pdbx_strand_id
1 'polypeptide(L)'
;TKEAFNGAEGVSFIPVFVNREFVEWVPRTRGGGLAGKHKSSSSVVLTAKLKQQELDHAWNELYANDHDSPKLRNELVETGLIYGLLVREDGSMARVCIPCKVTHLKAYKNFNSICADIPGNPPLFALKFKLETIEEQRNQGNSFNWIMSFDGDSPNDYIMGQEDERFLKGAKFWEDLQAELVTFDHGKTTEDPSEDDDTPF
;
A
#
# COMPACT_ATOMS: atom_id res chain seq x y z
N THR A 1 10.32 10.47 10.22
CA THR A 1 11.28 11.48 9.73
C THR A 1 10.51 12.68 9.22
N LYS A 2 10.98 13.92 9.44
CA LYS A 2 10.34 15.18 8.97
C LYS A 2 11.12 15.78 7.79
N GLU A 3 11.58 14.92 6.91
CA GLU A 3 12.43 15.29 5.78
C GLU A 3 11.56 15.60 4.56
N ALA A 4 11.88 16.65 3.81
CA ALA A 4 11.14 17.08 2.64
C ALA A 4 12.07 17.06 1.42
N PHE A 5 11.58 16.56 0.29
CA PHE A 5 12.31 16.45 -0.96
C PHE A 5 11.64 17.30 -2.03
N ASN A 6 12.42 17.80 -2.99
CA ASN A 6 11.87 18.47 -4.16
C ASN A 6 11.18 17.42 -5.04
N GLY A 7 9.86 17.52 -5.17
CA GLY A 7 9.06 16.54 -5.91
C GLY A 7 9.38 16.47 -7.41
N ALA A 8 9.86 17.56 -8.02
CA ALA A 8 10.24 17.58 -9.44
C ALA A 8 11.65 16.99 -9.68
N GLU A 9 12.58 17.18 -8.74
CA GLU A 9 13.90 16.53 -8.81
C GLU A 9 13.81 15.04 -8.50
N GLY A 10 12.86 14.66 -7.64
CA GLY A 10 12.59 13.29 -7.27
C GLY A 10 13.61 12.72 -6.28
N VAL A 11 13.41 11.45 -5.94
CA VAL A 11 14.24 10.70 -5.00
C VAL A 11 14.56 9.31 -5.54
N SER A 12 15.76 8.81 -5.24
CA SER A 12 16.14 7.45 -5.59
C SER A 12 15.42 6.46 -4.67
N PHE A 13 14.80 5.45 -5.28
CA PHE A 13 13.89 4.53 -4.64
C PHE A 13 14.11 3.11 -5.15
N ILE A 14 14.24 2.16 -4.22
CA ILE A 14 14.34 0.74 -4.53
C ILE A 14 13.02 0.08 -4.11
N PRO A 15 12.11 -0.28 -5.05
CA PRO A 15 10.92 -1.03 -4.69
C PRO A 15 11.31 -2.42 -4.18
N VAL A 16 10.56 -2.95 -3.22
CA VAL A 16 10.87 -4.22 -2.58
C VAL A 16 9.70 -5.18 -2.70
N PHE A 17 8.50 -4.69 -2.40
CA PHE A 17 7.29 -5.49 -2.44
C PHE A 17 6.09 -4.60 -2.76
N VAL A 18 5.12 -5.16 -3.47
CA VAL A 18 3.83 -4.51 -3.71
C VAL A 18 2.70 -5.38 -3.22
N ASN A 19 1.70 -4.73 -2.65
CA ASN A 19 0.48 -5.39 -2.21
C ASN A 19 -0.74 -4.52 -2.54
N ARG A 20 -1.91 -5.13 -2.61
CA ARG A 20 -3.18 -4.42 -2.79
C ARG A 20 -4.15 -4.90 -1.73
N GLU A 21 -4.56 -3.99 -0.87
CA GLU A 21 -5.39 -4.28 0.30
C GLU A 21 -6.53 -3.26 0.41
N PHE A 22 -7.58 -3.63 1.13
CA PHE A 22 -8.62 -2.72 1.58
C PHE A 22 -8.28 -2.25 2.99
N VAL A 23 -8.02 -0.97 3.14
CA VAL A 23 -7.68 -0.35 4.42
C VAL A 23 -8.96 0.21 5.03
N GLU A 24 -9.27 -0.22 6.24
CA GLU A 24 -10.44 0.20 7.00
C GLU A 24 -10.10 1.44 7.83
N TRP A 25 -10.86 2.51 7.64
CA TRP A 25 -10.68 3.79 8.33
C TRP A 25 -11.91 4.11 9.17
N VAL A 26 -11.67 4.48 10.43
CA VAL A 26 -12.69 5.13 11.24
C VAL A 26 -12.95 6.52 10.64
N PRO A 27 -14.21 6.94 10.43
CA PRO A 27 -14.51 8.27 9.93
C PRO A 27 -13.91 9.36 10.83
N ARG A 28 -13.45 10.47 10.25
CA ARG A 28 -12.85 11.58 11.00
C ARG A 28 -13.79 12.19 12.04
N THR A 29 -15.09 12.19 11.76
CA THR A 29 -16.15 12.62 12.69
C THR A 29 -16.24 11.76 13.94
N ARG A 30 -15.69 10.54 13.91
CA ARG A 30 -15.64 9.56 15.00
C ARG A 30 -14.23 9.42 15.60
N GLY A 31 -13.37 10.41 15.41
CA GLY A 31 -11.99 10.42 15.93
C GLY A 31 -10.94 9.99 14.91
N GLY A 32 -11.34 9.40 13.78
CA GLY A 32 -10.41 8.98 12.73
C GLY A 32 -9.54 7.79 13.14
N GLY A 33 -8.69 7.34 12.22
CA GLY A 33 -7.66 6.34 12.49
C GLY A 33 -7.84 5.04 11.70
N LEU A 34 -6.76 4.25 11.68
CA LEU A 34 -6.71 2.95 11.03
C LEU A 34 -7.44 1.93 11.91
N ALA A 35 -8.51 1.32 11.38
CA ALA A 35 -9.24 0.26 12.06
C ALA A 35 -8.72 -1.14 11.67
N GLY A 36 -8.24 -1.32 10.44
CA GLY A 36 -7.78 -2.62 9.98
C GLY A 36 -7.32 -2.65 8.52
N LYS A 37 -6.81 -3.81 8.10
CA LYS A 37 -6.42 -4.10 6.71
C LYS A 37 -7.03 -5.45 6.30
N HIS A 38 -7.52 -5.51 5.08
CA HIS A 38 -8.28 -6.64 4.57
C HIS A 38 -7.80 -7.05 3.17
N LYS A 39 -7.54 -8.34 2.96
CA LYS A 39 -7.33 -8.90 1.61
C LYS A 39 -8.60 -8.71 0.78
N SER A 40 -8.48 -8.61 -0.54
CA SER A 40 -9.63 -8.45 -1.45
C SER A 40 -10.64 -9.60 -1.40
N SER A 41 -10.19 -10.78 -0.94
CA SER A 41 -10.98 -12.00 -0.75
C SER A 41 -11.58 -12.14 0.64
N SER A 42 -11.37 -11.19 1.56
CA SER A 42 -11.94 -11.28 2.91
C SER A 42 -13.46 -11.17 2.88
N SER A 43 -14.13 -11.84 3.82
CA SER A 43 -15.59 -11.77 3.97
C SER A 43 -16.07 -10.33 4.15
N VAL A 44 -15.32 -9.50 4.89
CA VAL A 44 -15.63 -8.07 5.08
C VAL A 44 -15.70 -7.33 3.74
N VAL A 45 -14.72 -7.53 2.86
CA VAL A 45 -14.67 -6.85 1.56
C VAL A 45 -15.72 -7.41 0.61
N LEU A 46 -15.93 -8.72 0.59
CA LEU A 46 -16.94 -9.36 -0.26
C LEU A 46 -18.34 -8.91 0.11
N THR A 47 -18.68 -8.89 1.41
CA THR A 47 -19.98 -8.38 1.90
C THR A 47 -20.17 -6.90 1.58
N ALA A 48 -19.13 -6.07 1.74
CA ALA A 48 -19.21 -4.66 1.40
C ALA A 48 -19.50 -4.43 -0.10
N LYS A 49 -18.87 -5.22 -0.99
CA LYS A 49 -19.10 -5.16 -2.44
C LYS A 49 -20.51 -5.61 -2.82
N LEU A 50 -21.03 -6.66 -2.19
CA LEU A 50 -22.40 -7.13 -2.43
C LEU A 50 -23.42 -6.04 -2.07
N LYS A 51 -23.28 -5.43 -0.89
CA LYS A 51 -24.18 -4.35 -0.45
C LYS A 51 -24.09 -3.09 -1.30
N GLN A 52 -22.91 -2.77 -1.81
CA GLN A 52 -22.75 -1.66 -2.74
C GLN A 52 -23.59 -1.86 -4.01
N GLN A 53 -23.65 -3.09 -4.53
CA GLN A 53 -24.47 -3.43 -5.70
C GLN A 53 -25.97 -3.30 -5.42
N GLU A 54 -26.40 -3.54 -4.18
CA GLU A 54 -27.81 -3.45 -3.77
C GLU A 54 -28.30 -2.02 -3.54
N LEU A 55 -27.40 -1.10 -3.14
CA LEU A 55 -27.78 0.20 -2.58
C LEU A 55 -27.71 1.39 -3.56
N ASP A 56 -27.44 1.17 -4.85
CA ASP A 56 -27.30 2.22 -5.88
C ASP A 56 -26.41 3.40 -5.43
N HIS A 57 -25.46 3.11 -4.53
CA HIS A 57 -24.55 4.10 -3.96
C HIS A 57 -23.60 4.63 -5.04
N ALA A 58 -23.08 5.83 -4.82
CA ALA A 58 -22.04 6.41 -5.67
C ALA A 58 -20.91 5.38 -5.88
N TRP A 59 -20.51 5.22 -7.14
CA TRP A 59 -19.82 4.07 -7.73
C TRP A 59 -18.52 3.56 -7.08
N ASN A 60 -18.04 4.11 -5.95
CA ASN A 60 -16.75 3.75 -5.36
C ASN A 60 -16.68 3.76 -3.81
N GLU A 61 -17.80 3.94 -3.10
CA GLU A 61 -17.77 3.95 -1.64
C GLU A 61 -18.08 2.56 -1.07
N LEU A 62 -17.09 1.96 -0.39
CA LEU A 62 -17.25 0.70 0.33
C LEU A 62 -17.15 0.96 1.82
N TYR A 63 -17.92 0.20 2.58
CA TYR A 63 -18.01 0.38 4.02
C TYR A 63 -17.87 -0.95 4.76
N ALA A 64 -17.08 -0.95 5.83
CA ALA A 64 -16.99 -2.04 6.79
C ALA A 64 -18.00 -1.86 7.92
N ASN A 65 -18.26 -2.98 8.59
CA ASN A 65 -19.21 -3.16 9.68
C ASN A 65 -20.66 -3.01 9.20
N ASP A 66 -21.45 -4.05 9.41
CA ASP A 66 -22.85 -4.11 9.02
C ASP A 66 -23.71 -3.32 10.00
N HIS A 67 -23.67 -2.00 9.86
CA HIS A 67 -24.47 -1.10 10.69
C HIS A 67 -25.49 -0.37 9.83
N ASP A 68 -26.76 -0.39 10.23
CA ASP A 68 -27.85 0.25 9.46
C ASP A 68 -27.62 1.75 9.29
N SER A 69 -27.14 2.43 10.34
CA SER A 69 -26.73 3.83 10.26
C SER A 69 -25.43 4.03 9.46
N PRO A 70 -25.45 4.77 8.32
CA PRO A 70 -24.24 5.07 7.55
C PRO A 70 -23.17 5.82 8.35
N LYS A 71 -23.59 6.59 9.36
CA LYS A 71 -22.69 7.38 10.22
C LYS A 71 -21.82 6.53 11.14
N LEU A 72 -22.16 5.26 11.34
CA LEU A 72 -21.46 4.32 12.23
C LEU A 72 -20.61 3.30 11.47
N ARG A 73 -20.62 3.34 10.14
CA ARG A 73 -19.78 2.47 9.32
C ARG A 73 -18.35 2.99 9.25
N ASN A 74 -17.41 2.08 9.03
CA ASN A 74 -16.03 2.44 8.73
C ASN A 74 -15.83 2.45 7.22
N GLU A 75 -14.95 3.31 6.71
CA GLU A 75 -14.66 3.41 5.28
C GLU A 75 -13.69 2.30 4.87
N LEU A 76 -14.01 1.54 3.83
CA LEU A 76 -13.09 0.60 3.20
C LEU A 76 -12.50 1.23 1.95
N VAL A 77 -11.21 1.54 2.01
CA VAL A 77 -10.51 2.19 0.92
C VAL A 77 -9.53 1.22 0.28
N GLU A 78 -9.76 0.92 -0.99
CA GLU A 78 -8.79 0.17 -1.79
C GLU A 78 -7.48 0.96 -1.90
N THR A 79 -6.39 0.32 -1.48
CA THR A 79 -5.08 0.94 -1.39
C THR A 79 -4.02 0.00 -1.99
N GLY A 80 -3.31 0.50 -3.00
CA GLY A 80 -2.07 -0.12 -3.47
C GLY A 80 -0.93 0.29 -2.55
N LEU A 81 -0.20 -0.67 -2.01
CA LEU A 81 0.93 -0.45 -1.11
C LEU A 81 2.21 -0.78 -1.86
N ILE A 82 3.13 0.18 -1.94
CA ILE A 82 4.48 -0.03 -2.47
C ILE A 82 5.45 0.12 -1.31
N TYR A 83 6.11 -0.98 -0.96
CA TYR A 83 7.16 -1.00 0.05
C TYR A 83 8.51 -0.89 -0.65
N GLY A 84 9.42 -0.11 -0.07
CA GLY A 84 10.76 0.02 -0.63
C GLY A 84 11.75 0.72 0.29
N LEU A 85 12.94 0.94 -0.26
CA LEU A 85 14.00 1.71 0.37
C LEU A 85 14.12 3.06 -0.32
N LEU A 86 13.99 4.14 0.46
CA LEU A 86 14.37 5.47 0.05
C LEU A 86 15.90 5.60 0.19
N VAL A 87 16.59 5.95 -0.88
CA VAL A 87 18.04 6.16 -0.90
C VAL A 87 18.32 7.66 -0.89
N ARG A 88 19.02 8.14 0.13
CA ARG A 88 19.42 9.54 0.27
C ARG A 88 20.70 9.84 -0.51
N GLU A 89 20.98 11.12 -0.70
CA GLU A 89 22.22 11.60 -1.34
C GLU A 89 23.48 11.14 -0.60
N ASP A 90 23.42 11.00 0.72
CA ASP A 90 24.53 10.48 1.55
C ASP A 90 24.69 8.95 1.49
N GLY A 91 23.87 8.26 0.68
CA GLY A 91 23.84 6.81 0.55
C GLY A 91 23.07 6.09 1.68
N SER A 92 22.60 6.79 2.69
CA SER A 92 21.77 6.18 3.74
C SER A 92 20.41 5.77 3.20
N MET A 93 19.86 4.69 3.76
CA MET A 93 18.62 4.09 3.30
C MET A 93 17.58 4.05 4.41
N ALA A 94 16.32 4.34 4.08
CA ALA A 94 15.19 4.23 4.99
C ALA A 94 14.09 3.33 4.39
N ARG A 95 13.53 2.42 5.20
CA ARG A 95 12.33 1.66 4.82
C ARG A 95 11.14 2.61 4.74
N VAL A 96 10.39 2.55 3.65
CA VAL A 96 9.20 3.36 3.42
C VAL A 96 8.06 2.52 2.86
N CYS A 97 6.84 2.98 3.09
CA CYS A 97 5.63 2.46 2.46
C CYS A 97 4.88 3.62 1.82
N ILE A 98 4.56 3.49 0.53
CA ILE A 98 3.81 4.48 -0.24
C ILE A 98 2.39 3.94 -0.42
N PRO A 99 1.40 4.48 0.31
CA PRO A 99 0.00 4.12 0.13
C PRO A 99 -0.62 4.91 -1.02
N CYS A 100 -0.97 4.22 -2.09
CA CYS A 100 -1.63 4.74 -3.27
C CYS A 100 -3.13 4.45 -3.22
N LYS A 101 -3.95 5.49 -2.96
CA LYS A 101 -5.41 5.42 -2.94
C LYS A 101 -6.04 6.33 -4.00
N VAL A 102 -7.27 6.02 -4.41
CA VAL A 102 -8.09 6.86 -5.30
C VAL A 102 -7.30 7.32 -6.54
N THR A 103 -6.92 8.60 -6.63
CA THR A 103 -6.20 9.19 -7.76
C THR A 103 -4.80 8.60 -7.95
N HIS A 104 -4.17 8.15 -6.86
CA HIS A 104 -2.84 7.55 -6.89
C HIS A 104 -2.88 6.05 -7.25
N LEU A 105 -4.05 5.40 -7.31
CA LEU A 105 -4.15 4.00 -7.78
C LEU A 105 -3.71 3.85 -9.25
N LYS A 106 -3.84 4.90 -10.06
CA LYS A 106 -3.32 4.90 -11.43
C LYS A 106 -1.80 4.79 -11.44
N ALA A 107 -1.11 5.52 -10.57
CA ALA A 107 0.34 5.44 -10.44
C ALA A 107 0.80 4.05 -9.99
N TYR A 108 0.09 3.44 -9.03
CA TYR A 108 0.33 2.06 -8.60
C TYR A 108 0.19 1.04 -9.73
N LYS A 109 -0.89 1.14 -10.52
CA LYS A 109 -1.12 0.24 -11.68
C LYS A 109 -0.05 0.42 -12.75
N ASN A 110 0.31 1.67 -13.05
CA ASN A 110 1.36 1.99 -14.01
C ASN A 110 2.72 1.42 -13.57
N PHE A 111 3.08 1.59 -12.30
CA PHE A 111 4.29 0.99 -11.71
C PHE A 111 4.31 -0.53 -11.90
N ASN A 112 3.23 -1.23 -11.53
CA ASN A 112 3.16 -2.68 -11.70
C ASN A 112 3.26 -3.12 -13.17
N SER A 113 2.66 -2.34 -14.09
CA SER A 113 2.75 -2.61 -15.52
C SER A 113 4.20 -2.50 -16.01
N ILE A 114 4.88 -1.40 -15.67
CA ILE A 114 6.28 -1.17 -16.03
C ILE A 114 7.18 -2.30 -15.51
N CYS A 115 6.98 -2.74 -14.26
CA CYS A 115 7.75 -3.84 -13.69
C CYS A 115 7.48 -5.20 -14.38
N ALA A 116 6.22 -5.47 -14.75
CA ALA A 116 5.83 -6.71 -15.42
C ALA A 116 6.35 -6.81 -16.86
N ASP A 117 6.60 -5.68 -17.51
CA ASP A 117 7.13 -5.62 -18.87
C ASP A 117 8.65 -5.86 -18.93
N ILE A 118 9.35 -5.95 -17.79
CA ILE A 118 10.80 -6.19 -17.75
C ILE A 118 11.11 -7.66 -18.07
N PRO A 119 11.90 -7.93 -19.12
CA PRO A 119 12.30 -9.29 -19.45
C PRO A 119 13.01 -9.99 -18.29
N GLY A 120 12.63 -11.25 -18.02
CA GLY A 120 13.19 -12.05 -16.94
C GLY A 120 12.56 -11.81 -15.58
N ASN A 121 11.63 -10.87 -15.43
CA ASN A 121 10.91 -10.57 -14.18
C ASN A 121 11.85 -10.54 -12.96
N PRO A 122 12.88 -9.67 -12.98
CA PRO A 122 13.79 -9.56 -11.85
C PRO A 122 13.02 -9.21 -10.57
N PRO A 123 13.51 -9.62 -9.39
CA PRO A 123 12.89 -9.21 -8.14
C PRO A 123 12.88 -7.68 -8.05
N LEU A 124 11.82 -7.10 -7.49
CA LEU A 124 11.66 -5.64 -7.42
C LEU A 124 12.86 -4.96 -6.76
N PHE A 125 13.43 -5.57 -5.72
CA PHE A 125 14.58 -5.05 -4.99
C PHE A 125 15.89 -5.04 -5.79
N ALA A 126 15.91 -5.61 -7.00
CA ALA A 126 17.01 -5.46 -7.94
C ALA A 126 16.87 -4.20 -8.81
N LEU A 127 15.71 -3.54 -8.82
CA LEU A 127 15.43 -2.41 -9.71
C LEU A 127 15.68 -1.09 -9.00
N LYS A 128 16.28 -0.13 -9.70
CA LYS A 128 16.39 1.25 -9.25
C LYS A 128 15.33 2.08 -9.95
N PHE A 129 14.58 2.82 -9.15
CA PHE A 129 13.56 3.75 -9.61
C PHE A 129 13.87 5.15 -9.12
N LYS A 130 13.41 6.12 -9.91
CA LYS A 130 13.27 7.51 -9.51
C LYS A 130 11.80 7.77 -9.21
N LEU A 131 11.53 8.31 -8.02
CA LEU A 131 10.19 8.68 -7.59
C LEU A 131 10.06 10.20 -7.66
N GLU A 132 9.16 10.69 -8.50
CA GLU A 132 8.89 12.12 -8.70
C GLU A 132 7.39 12.40 -8.50
N THR A 133 7.04 13.68 -8.38
CA THR A 133 5.67 14.15 -8.39
C THR A 133 5.42 15.01 -9.61
N ILE A 134 4.30 14.76 -10.29
CA ILE A 134 3.84 15.57 -11.41
C ILE A 134 2.55 16.30 -11.05
N GLU A 135 2.41 17.52 -11.54
CA GLU A 135 1.18 18.27 -11.42
C GLU A 135 0.18 17.78 -12.49
N GLU A 136 -0.95 17.26 -12.06
CA GLU A 136 -2.08 16.92 -12.93
C GLU A 136 -3.13 18.02 -12.84
N GLN A 137 -3.43 18.66 -13.98
CA GLN A 137 -4.55 19.59 -14.07
C GLN A 137 -5.88 18.82 -14.08
N ARG A 138 -6.83 19.23 -13.23
CA ARG A 138 -8.19 18.70 -13.19
C ARG A 138 -9.21 19.83 -13.13
N ASN A 139 -10.45 19.51 -13.50
CA ASN A 139 -11.56 20.48 -13.52
C ASN A 139 -11.84 21.15 -12.17
N GLN A 140 -11.43 20.53 -11.04
CA GLN A 140 -11.63 21.05 -9.68
C GLN A 140 -10.34 21.60 -9.04
N GLY A 141 -9.28 21.79 -9.82
CA GLY A 141 -7.98 22.26 -9.35
C GLY A 141 -6.84 21.30 -9.68
N ASN A 142 -5.61 21.77 -9.44
CA ASN A 142 -4.41 20.98 -9.71
C ASN A 142 -4.13 20.02 -8.54
N SER A 143 -3.72 18.80 -8.86
CA SER A 143 -3.35 17.78 -7.86
C SER A 143 -2.00 17.18 -8.23
N PHE A 144 -1.18 16.86 -7.22
CA PHE A 144 0.07 16.15 -7.46
C PHE A 144 -0.14 14.63 -7.43
N ASN A 145 0.45 13.95 -8.41
CA ASN A 145 0.46 12.49 -8.51
C ASN A 145 1.89 11.96 -8.58
N TRP A 146 2.06 10.71 -8.20
CA TRP A 146 3.36 10.04 -8.27
C TRP A 146 3.65 9.59 -9.69
N ILE A 147 4.90 9.78 -10.13
CA ILE A 147 5.47 9.08 -11.27
C ILE A 147 6.68 8.28 -10.79
N MET A 148 6.74 7.03 -11.23
CA MET A 148 7.82 6.09 -10.93
C MET A 148 8.40 5.64 -12.26
N SER A 149 9.64 6.00 -12.50
CA SER A 149 10.40 5.63 -13.71
C SER A 149 11.69 4.93 -13.30
N PHE A 150 12.30 4.20 -14.24
CA PHE A 150 13.62 3.64 -14.00
C PHE A 150 14.65 4.74 -13.71
N ASP A 151 15.57 4.45 -12.81
CA ASP A 151 16.73 5.29 -12.53
C ASP A 151 17.86 4.89 -13.49
N GLY A 152 17.75 5.38 -14.73
CA GLY A 152 18.64 5.09 -15.86
C GLY A 152 17.89 4.76 -17.16
N ASP A 153 18.62 4.76 -18.29
CA ASP A 153 18.04 4.62 -19.63
C ASP A 153 18.07 3.17 -20.15
N SER A 154 18.89 2.30 -19.57
CA SER A 154 19.04 0.91 -20.00
C SER A 154 19.00 -0.08 -18.84
N PRO A 155 18.71 -1.38 -19.10
CA PRO A 155 18.71 -2.41 -18.04
C PRO A 155 19.99 -2.46 -17.21
N ASN A 156 21.16 -2.20 -17.81
CA ASN A 156 22.42 -2.16 -17.08
C ASN A 156 22.50 -0.97 -16.11
N ASP A 157 21.75 0.09 -16.38
CA ASP A 157 21.70 1.26 -15.51
C ASP A 157 20.74 1.02 -14.35
N TYR A 158 19.56 0.44 -14.58
CA TYR A 158 18.52 0.32 -13.53
C TYR A 158 18.44 -1.04 -12.85
N ILE A 159 19.13 -2.08 -13.33
CA ILE A 159 19.21 -3.39 -12.65
C ILE A 159 20.51 -3.46 -11.85
N MET A 160 20.39 -3.65 -10.54
CA MET A 160 21.52 -3.78 -9.62
C MET A 160 22.11 -5.19 -9.64
N GLY A 161 23.43 -5.26 -9.44
CA GLY A 161 24.11 -6.52 -9.17
C GLY A 161 23.80 -7.05 -7.77
N GLN A 162 23.96 -8.35 -7.57
CA GLN A 162 23.63 -9.03 -6.30
C GLN A 162 24.54 -8.59 -5.13
N GLU A 163 25.75 -8.12 -5.44
CA GLU A 163 26.72 -7.62 -4.45
C GLU A 163 26.46 -6.16 -4.04
N ASP A 164 25.49 -5.47 -4.65
CA ASP A 164 25.15 -4.10 -4.31
C ASP A 164 24.52 -4.04 -2.90
N GLU A 165 25.00 -3.11 -2.05
CA GLU A 165 24.48 -2.96 -0.69
C GLU A 165 22.96 -2.71 -0.66
N ARG A 166 22.44 -1.98 -1.66
CA ARG A 166 21.01 -1.68 -1.79
C ARG A 166 20.22 -2.94 -2.15
N PHE A 167 20.77 -3.79 -3.02
CA PHE A 167 20.19 -5.09 -3.35
C PHE A 167 20.08 -5.96 -2.09
N LEU A 168 21.17 -6.10 -1.34
CA LEU A 168 21.22 -6.93 -0.13
C LEU A 168 20.24 -6.44 0.94
N LYS A 169 20.18 -5.12 1.18
CA LYS A 169 19.21 -4.53 2.12
C LYS A 169 17.77 -4.69 1.65
N GLY A 170 17.53 -4.57 0.34
CA GLY A 170 16.21 -4.76 -0.27
C GLY A 170 15.73 -6.21 -0.15
N ALA A 171 16.60 -7.18 -0.43
CA ALA A 171 16.34 -8.60 -0.26
C ALA A 171 16.00 -8.93 1.21
N LYS A 172 16.79 -8.44 2.16
CA LYS A 172 16.48 -8.60 3.59
C LYS A 172 15.15 -7.97 3.98
N PHE A 173 14.83 -6.78 3.46
CA PHE A 173 13.53 -6.16 3.75
C PHE A 173 12.37 -6.95 3.14
N TRP A 174 12.56 -7.55 1.96
CA TRP A 174 11.58 -8.44 1.36
C TRP A 174 11.33 -9.67 2.26
N GLU A 175 12.38 -10.30 2.77
CA GLU A 175 12.27 -11.44 3.70
C GLU A 175 11.50 -11.06 4.97
N ASP A 176 11.83 -9.92 5.59
CA ASP A 176 11.12 -9.41 6.76
C ASP A 176 9.62 -9.22 6.46
N LEU A 177 9.28 -8.64 5.31
CA LEU A 177 7.89 -8.44 4.89
C LEU A 177 7.15 -9.77 4.67
N GLN A 178 7.82 -10.77 4.08
CA GLN A 178 7.20 -12.09 3.92
C GLN A 178 6.94 -12.75 5.27
N ALA A 179 7.88 -12.66 6.22
CA ALA A 179 7.71 -13.18 7.57
C ALA A 179 6.55 -12.49 8.30
N GLU A 180 6.44 -11.15 8.20
CA GLU A 180 5.31 -10.39 8.73
C GLU A 180 3.99 -10.86 8.08
N LEU A 181 3.93 -11.01 6.76
CA LEU A 181 2.72 -11.47 6.08
C LEU A 181 2.28 -12.88 6.52
N VAL A 182 3.22 -13.81 6.72
CA VAL A 182 2.93 -15.16 7.21
C VAL A 182 2.39 -15.11 8.64
N THR A 183 2.99 -14.30 9.52
CA THR A 183 2.51 -14.13 10.90
C THR A 183 1.12 -13.49 10.98
N PHE A 184 0.79 -12.54 10.10
CA PHE A 184 -0.57 -12.00 10.00
C PHE A 184 -1.59 -13.02 9.49
N ASP A 185 -1.20 -13.94 8.60
CA ASP A 185 -2.09 -14.99 8.09
C ASP A 185 -2.39 -16.07 9.15
N HIS A 186 -1.46 -16.30 10.09
CA HIS A 186 -1.64 -17.26 11.19
C HIS A 186 -2.33 -16.65 12.42
N GLY A 187 -2.56 -15.33 12.43
CA GLY A 187 -3.24 -14.61 13.51
C GLY A 187 -4.77 -14.67 13.49
N LYS A 188 -5.39 -15.48 12.62
CA LYS A 188 -6.84 -15.71 12.60
C LYS A 188 -7.22 -17.17 12.35
N THR A 189 -7.09 -18.00 13.40
CA THR A 189 -7.91 -19.21 13.59
C THR A 189 -8.14 -19.44 15.10
N THR A 190 -9.35 -19.09 15.56
CA THR A 190 -10.19 -19.58 16.69
C THR A 190 -9.54 -20.04 18.01
N GLU A 191 -10.05 -19.69 19.20
CA GLU A 191 -11.35 -20.16 19.73
C GLU A 191 -12.02 -19.18 20.75
N ASP A 192 -13.35 -19.14 20.69
CA ASP A 192 -14.31 -18.91 21.78
C ASP A 192 -15.24 -20.16 21.73
N PRO A 193 -15.84 -20.76 22.80
CA PRO A 193 -16.42 -20.10 24.00
C PRO A 193 -16.41 -20.90 25.35
N SER A 194 -16.95 -20.26 26.41
CA SER A 194 -17.44 -20.79 27.74
C SER A 194 -16.37 -21.26 28.74
N GLU A 195 -16.47 -21.09 30.06
CA GLU A 195 -17.60 -21.18 31.00
C GLU A 195 -17.50 -20.18 32.18
N ASP A 196 -18.65 -20.04 32.85
CA ASP A 196 -18.97 -19.34 34.10
C ASP A 196 -17.85 -19.22 35.15
N ASP A 197 -17.73 -18.03 35.73
CA ASP A 197 -17.47 -17.95 37.17
C ASP A 197 -18.36 -16.88 37.83
N ASP A 198 -19.18 -17.39 38.73
CA ASP A 198 -20.13 -16.72 39.60
C ASP A 198 -19.38 -15.79 40.55
N THR A 199 -19.74 -14.51 40.65
CA THR A 199 -19.56 -13.82 41.94
C THR A 199 -20.62 -12.75 42.16
N PRO A 200 -21.44 -12.88 43.23
CA PRO A 200 -22.42 -11.87 43.60
C PRO A 200 -21.81 -10.78 44.49
N PHE A 201 -22.27 -9.55 44.22
CA PHE A 201 -22.11 -8.27 44.96
C PHE A 201 -20.77 -7.54 44.89
#